data_AF-M4BVK6-F1
#
_entry.id   AF-M4BVK6-F1
#
_cell.length_a   1.000
_cell.length_b   1.000
_cell.length_c   1.000
_cell.angle_alpha   90.00
_cell.angle_beta   90.00
_cell.angle_gamma   90.00
#
_symmetry.space_group_name_H-M   'P 1'
#
loop_
_entity.id
_entity.type
_entity.pdbx_description
1 polymer ?
#
loop_
_entity_poly.entity_id
_entity_poly.type
_entity_poly.pdbx_seq_one_letter_code
_entity_poly.pdbx_strand_id
1 'polypeptide(L)'
;MSLATGAKALSAIEFLRLCGRLKTLKRTGWVNNNVTLPESVADHMYRMGMCCMLLEDANETVNRSKCIKMAIVHDLAESLVGDITPYDGVAQEDKHRMEKEALDEICRTLGDMSSATEIRALWNEYEEGLSEEAKIVKDFDKFEMILQADDYEKAHDISLEDFFQSTNGKFRTPLIQSWAAELSLQRNTRLKNKELPIRLNFFLSARRRLAPVLSTMSLAAVPTASLLSELQRRIECSSKKERRTIFIGPPGCGKGTQSPLVKDEYCLCHLATGDILRAAVAAGTDMGKKAKAAMESGALVTDEIVVGIIKDAIKSPECRRGFILDGFPRTVVQAKKLDEMLTKENTSVDAVVNFNVPDKVLVERIAGRRVHLASGRSYHVKFAPPKVDGKDDITGEPLIQRKDDNEATLGSRLEAFYKQTQPVIDFYREQGKLVEVNAHTEMHKVTEQIRKSLGSD
;
A
#
# COMPACT_ATOMS: atom_id res chain seq x y z
N MET A 1 -28.77 -33.13 25.84
CA MET A 1 -27.40 -33.35 25.35
C MET A 1 -26.53 -33.71 26.55
N SER A 2 -25.86 -34.86 26.50
CA SER A 2 -25.13 -35.46 27.63
C SER A 2 -23.90 -34.63 28.04
N LEU A 3 -23.56 -34.61 29.34
CA LEU A 3 -22.32 -34.01 29.86
C LEU A 3 -21.06 -34.49 29.10
N ALA A 4 -21.07 -35.73 28.59
CA ALA A 4 -19.99 -36.28 27.76
C ALA A 4 -19.83 -35.58 26.40
N THR A 5 -20.93 -35.11 25.80
CA THR A 5 -20.86 -34.31 24.55
C THR A 5 -20.30 -32.91 24.79
N GLY A 6 -20.52 -32.34 26.00
CA GLY A 6 -19.97 -31.05 26.39
C GLY A 6 -18.46 -31.09 26.65
N ALA A 7 -17.97 -32.14 27.32
CA ALA A 7 -16.54 -32.32 27.58
C ALA A 7 -15.73 -32.50 26.28
N LYS A 8 -16.23 -33.31 25.33
CA LYS A 8 -15.57 -33.49 24.02
C LYS A 8 -15.54 -32.21 23.18
N ALA A 9 -16.59 -31.39 23.26
CA ALA A 9 -16.61 -30.10 22.59
C ALA A 9 -15.58 -29.12 23.19
N LEU A 10 -15.41 -29.11 24.52
CA LEU A 10 -14.41 -28.27 25.17
C LEU A 10 -12.98 -28.67 24.75
N SER A 11 -12.64 -29.96 24.83
CA SER A 11 -11.34 -30.50 24.38
C SER A 11 -11.05 -30.15 22.92
N ALA A 12 -12.03 -30.29 22.03
CA ALA A 12 -11.87 -29.90 20.64
C ALA A 12 -11.62 -28.39 20.46
N ILE A 13 -12.33 -27.53 21.19
CA ILE A 13 -12.13 -26.08 21.15
C ILE A 13 -10.74 -25.70 21.68
N GLU A 14 -10.29 -26.32 22.77
CA GLU A 14 -8.97 -26.07 23.34
C GLU A 14 -7.85 -26.50 22.38
N PHE A 15 -7.97 -27.68 21.78
CA PHE A 15 -7.07 -28.13 20.72
C PHE A 15 -7.03 -27.14 19.54
N LEU A 16 -8.20 -26.70 19.03
CA LEU A 16 -8.26 -25.74 17.93
C LEU A 16 -7.66 -24.37 18.30
N ARG A 17 -7.72 -23.98 19.58
CA ARG A 17 -7.02 -22.76 20.07
C ARG A 17 -5.50 -22.94 20.07
N LEU A 18 -4.99 -24.13 20.39
CA LEU A 18 -3.56 -24.45 20.29
C LEU A 18 -3.11 -24.38 18.83
N CYS A 19 -3.83 -25.02 17.90
CA CYS A 19 -3.57 -24.87 16.47
C CYS A 19 -3.64 -23.39 16.02
N GLY A 20 -4.54 -22.60 16.61
CA GLY A 20 -4.67 -21.18 16.35
C GLY A 20 -3.40 -20.36 16.63
N ARG A 21 -2.56 -20.78 17.58
CA ARG A 21 -1.29 -20.11 17.91
C ARG A 21 -0.28 -20.20 16.77
N LEU A 22 -0.25 -21.32 16.06
CA LEU A 22 0.65 -21.55 14.91
C LEU A 22 0.39 -20.57 13.77
N LYS A 23 -0.84 -20.04 13.64
CA LYS A 23 -1.19 -19.03 12.62
C LYS A 23 -0.51 -17.68 12.84
N THR A 24 -0.04 -17.42 14.07
CA THR A 24 0.60 -16.16 14.45
C THR A 24 2.06 -16.34 14.82
N LEU A 25 2.48 -17.56 15.16
CA LEU A 25 3.86 -17.90 15.43
C LEU A 25 4.68 -17.80 14.16
N LYS A 26 5.59 -16.83 14.10
CA LYS A 26 6.47 -16.59 12.95
C LYS A 26 7.64 -17.53 12.99
N ARG A 27 8.07 -18.02 11.82
CA ARG A 27 9.25 -18.85 11.74
C ARG A 27 10.51 -18.04 12.06
N THR A 28 11.17 -18.40 13.14
CA THR A 28 12.32 -17.73 13.76
C THR A 28 13.48 -17.64 12.78
N GLY A 29 13.70 -18.66 11.93
CA GLY A 29 14.73 -18.63 10.89
C GLY A 29 14.61 -17.42 9.95
N TRP A 30 13.38 -17.08 9.53
CA TRP A 30 13.12 -15.91 8.68
C TRP A 30 13.22 -14.59 9.44
N VAL A 31 12.72 -14.57 10.68
CA VAL A 31 12.83 -13.39 11.57
C VAL A 31 14.29 -13.01 11.78
N ASN A 32 15.16 -13.98 12.06
CA ASN A 32 16.59 -13.78 12.28
C ASN A 32 17.32 -13.27 11.03
N ASN A 33 16.80 -13.59 9.84
CA ASN A 33 17.33 -13.11 8.56
C ASN A 33 16.67 -11.81 8.08
N ASN A 34 15.97 -11.08 8.96
CA ASN A 34 15.31 -9.80 8.68
C ASN A 34 14.30 -9.87 7.51
N VAL A 35 13.69 -11.03 7.27
CA VAL A 35 12.60 -11.16 6.30
C VAL A 35 11.40 -10.36 6.81
N THR A 36 10.87 -9.46 5.99
CA THR A 36 9.71 -8.66 6.38
C THR A 36 8.41 -9.44 6.22
N LEU A 37 7.59 -9.49 7.27
CA LEU A 37 6.35 -10.29 7.31
C LEU A 37 6.59 -11.76 6.96
N PRO A 38 7.46 -12.46 7.71
CA PRO A 38 7.74 -13.86 7.44
C PRO A 38 6.48 -14.71 7.62
N GLU A 39 6.46 -15.86 6.98
CA GLU A 39 5.40 -16.85 7.11
C GLU A 39 5.25 -17.30 8.57
N SER A 40 4.06 -17.76 8.91
CA SER A 40 3.83 -18.47 10.16
C SER A 40 4.13 -19.96 10.03
N VAL A 41 4.29 -20.65 11.15
CA VAL A 41 4.45 -22.12 11.18
C VAL A 41 3.27 -22.80 10.49
N ALA A 42 2.04 -22.27 10.66
CA ALA A 42 0.87 -22.80 9.97
C ALA A 42 0.92 -22.62 8.43
N ASP A 43 1.52 -21.53 7.93
CA ASP A 43 1.67 -21.29 6.48
C ASP A 43 2.64 -22.30 5.86
N HIS A 44 3.75 -22.57 6.54
CA HIS A 44 4.74 -23.60 6.18
C HIS A 44 4.09 -24.99 6.12
N MET A 45 3.41 -25.40 7.19
CA MET A 45 2.72 -26.70 7.26
C MET A 45 1.64 -26.83 6.19
N TYR A 46 0.95 -25.74 5.85
CA TYR A 46 -0.04 -25.72 4.76
C TYR A 46 0.61 -26.01 3.40
N ARG A 47 1.70 -25.31 3.05
CA ARG A 47 2.38 -25.52 1.76
C ARG A 47 3.02 -26.90 1.70
N MET A 48 3.53 -27.44 2.80
CA MET A 48 3.96 -28.84 2.88
C MET A 48 2.82 -29.82 2.60
N GLY A 49 1.63 -29.59 3.18
CA GLY A 49 0.44 -30.37 2.87
C GLY A 49 0.10 -30.35 1.38
N MET A 50 0.23 -29.17 0.74
CA MET A 50 0.07 -29.02 -0.71
C MET A 50 1.17 -29.74 -1.52
N CYS A 51 2.41 -29.78 -1.02
CA CYS A 51 3.47 -30.57 -1.65
C CYS A 51 3.13 -32.08 -1.62
N CYS A 52 2.63 -32.57 -0.48
CA CYS A 52 2.17 -33.96 -0.36
C CYS A 52 0.99 -34.28 -1.31
N MET A 53 0.12 -33.31 -1.63
CA MET A 53 -0.98 -33.50 -2.60
C MET A 53 -0.49 -33.80 -4.02
N LEU A 54 0.74 -33.39 -4.36
CA LEU A 54 1.36 -33.62 -5.68
C LEU A 54 2.01 -34.99 -5.80
N LEU A 55 2.01 -35.81 -4.73
CA LEU A 55 2.43 -37.20 -4.82
C LEU A 55 1.43 -37.95 -5.71
N GLU A 56 1.93 -38.50 -6.81
CA GLU A 56 1.16 -39.40 -7.66
C GLU A 56 1.01 -40.75 -6.95
N ASP A 57 -0.17 -41.38 -7.06
CA ASP A 57 -0.45 -42.70 -6.49
C ASP A 57 0.27 -43.83 -7.27
N ALA A 58 1.33 -43.50 -8.02
CA ALA A 58 1.79 -44.25 -9.19
C ALA A 58 2.49 -45.59 -8.88
N ASN A 59 2.68 -46.00 -7.63
CA ASN A 59 3.32 -47.30 -7.30
C ASN A 59 2.98 -47.86 -5.89
N GLU A 60 1.75 -47.67 -5.39
CA GLU A 60 1.15 -48.37 -4.21
C GLU A 60 1.96 -48.44 -2.88
N THR A 61 3.11 -47.79 -2.77
CA THR A 61 4.08 -47.96 -1.66
C THR A 61 4.06 -46.83 -0.64
N VAL A 62 3.54 -45.66 -1.02
CA VAL A 62 3.52 -44.45 -0.18
C VAL A 62 2.08 -44.02 0.02
N ASN A 63 1.64 -43.90 1.27
CA ASN A 63 0.29 -43.42 1.55
C ASN A 63 0.22 -41.87 1.53
N ARG A 64 -0.24 -41.30 0.42
CA ARG A 64 -0.40 -39.84 0.26
C ARG A 64 -1.20 -39.20 1.38
N SER A 65 -2.34 -39.78 1.75
CA SER A 65 -3.20 -39.26 2.82
C SER A 65 -2.46 -39.22 4.17
N LYS A 66 -1.61 -40.20 4.43
CA LYS A 66 -0.74 -40.23 5.61
C LYS A 66 0.33 -39.14 5.57
N CYS A 67 0.98 -38.94 4.42
CA CYS A 67 1.95 -37.84 4.24
C CYS A 67 1.32 -36.46 4.49
N ILE A 68 0.10 -36.22 3.99
CA ILE A 68 -0.63 -34.96 4.24
C ILE A 68 -0.92 -34.79 5.73
N LYS A 69 -1.45 -35.84 6.38
CA LYS A 69 -1.75 -35.80 7.81
C LYS A 69 -0.49 -35.58 8.66
N MET A 70 0.63 -36.20 8.29
CA MET A 70 1.91 -36.03 8.96
C MET A 70 2.43 -34.60 8.80
N ALA A 71 2.39 -34.03 7.59
CA ALA A 71 2.81 -32.66 7.31
C ALA A 71 2.02 -31.63 8.14
N ILE A 72 0.70 -31.80 8.33
CA ILE A 72 -0.12 -30.86 9.11
C ILE A 72 -0.03 -31.05 10.63
N VAL A 73 0.76 -32.00 11.14
CA VAL A 73 0.95 -32.20 12.60
C VAL A 73 2.41 -32.18 13.05
N HIS A 74 3.38 -32.19 12.15
CA HIS A 74 4.79 -32.36 12.53
C HIS A 74 5.32 -31.25 13.45
N ASP A 75 4.97 -29.99 13.19
CA ASP A 75 5.34 -28.83 14.04
C ASP A 75 4.23 -28.45 15.04
N LEU A 76 3.28 -29.34 15.31
CA LEU A 76 2.17 -29.04 16.23
C LEU A 76 2.65 -28.68 17.65
N ALA A 77 3.77 -29.26 18.09
CA ALA A 77 4.40 -29.00 19.37
C ALA A 77 4.84 -27.53 19.52
N GLU A 78 5.18 -26.84 18.43
CA GLU A 78 5.62 -25.43 18.43
C GLU A 78 4.53 -24.47 18.94
N SER A 79 3.26 -24.90 18.93
CA SER A 79 2.15 -24.15 19.53
C SER A 79 2.32 -23.89 21.04
N LEU A 80 3.18 -24.66 21.71
CA LEU A 80 3.54 -24.52 23.11
C LEU A 80 5.01 -24.10 23.31
N VAL A 81 5.94 -24.64 22.54
CA VAL A 81 7.39 -24.40 22.74
C VAL A 81 7.97 -23.26 21.90
N GLY A 82 7.25 -22.80 20.87
CA GLY A 82 7.76 -21.86 19.87
C GLY A 82 8.60 -22.55 18.78
N ASP A 83 8.94 -21.80 17.72
CA ASP A 83 9.83 -22.28 16.66
C ASP A 83 11.29 -22.13 17.12
N ILE A 84 11.88 -23.24 17.57
CA ILE A 84 13.25 -23.31 18.09
C ILE A 84 14.22 -23.64 16.95
N THR A 85 15.19 -22.76 16.74
CA THR A 85 16.23 -22.87 15.72
C THR A 85 17.57 -23.34 16.29
N PRO A 86 18.51 -23.81 15.46
CA PRO A 86 19.86 -24.14 15.90
C PRO A 86 20.63 -22.96 16.53
N TYR A 87 20.20 -21.72 16.32
CA TYR A 87 20.85 -20.53 16.84
C TYR A 87 20.39 -20.15 18.26
N ASP A 88 19.34 -20.79 18.77
CA ASP A 88 18.79 -20.50 20.11
C ASP A 88 19.58 -21.15 21.25
N GLY A 89 20.66 -21.87 20.94
CA GLY A 89 21.53 -22.49 21.94
C GLY A 89 20.94 -23.69 22.68
N VAL A 90 19.80 -24.22 22.20
CA VAL A 90 19.15 -25.41 22.73
C VAL A 90 19.76 -26.65 22.04
N ALA A 91 20.22 -27.62 22.83
CA ALA A 91 20.73 -28.87 22.28
C ALA A 91 19.61 -29.65 21.56
N GLN A 92 19.96 -30.39 20.50
CA GLN A 92 18.97 -31.14 19.71
C GLN A 92 18.15 -32.12 20.56
N GLU A 93 18.78 -32.75 21.56
CA GLU A 93 18.11 -33.67 22.49
C GLU A 93 17.12 -32.94 23.41
N ASP A 94 17.48 -31.74 23.88
CA ASP A 94 16.60 -30.91 24.70
C ASP A 94 15.43 -30.36 23.87
N LYS A 95 15.68 -29.93 22.63
CA LYS A 95 14.64 -29.53 21.67
C LYS A 95 13.62 -30.65 21.50
N HIS A 96 14.10 -31.86 21.16
CA HIS A 96 13.24 -33.02 20.97
C HIS A 96 12.46 -33.38 22.25
N ARG A 97 13.10 -33.30 23.43
CA ARG A 97 12.40 -33.53 24.72
C ARG A 97 11.27 -32.52 24.94
N MET A 98 11.54 -31.22 24.72
CA MET A 98 10.55 -30.16 24.89
C MET A 98 9.37 -30.32 23.93
N GLU A 99 9.64 -30.62 22.66
CA GLU A 99 8.59 -30.82 21.65
C GLU A 99 7.74 -32.06 21.97
N LYS A 100 8.37 -33.14 22.45
CA LYS A 100 7.65 -34.34 22.88
C LYS A 100 6.75 -34.08 24.08
N GLU A 101 7.24 -33.37 25.10
CA GLU A 101 6.44 -32.99 26.27
C GLU A 101 5.25 -32.10 25.88
N ALA A 102 5.47 -31.17 24.95
CA ALA A 102 4.40 -30.34 24.40
C ALA A 102 3.37 -31.14 23.61
N LEU A 103 3.79 -32.08 22.76
CA LEU A 103 2.86 -32.96 22.07
C LEU A 103 2.04 -33.81 23.04
N ASP A 104 2.67 -34.33 24.10
CA ASP A 104 1.97 -35.10 25.12
C ASP A 104 0.93 -34.28 25.88
N GLU A 105 1.19 -32.99 26.12
CA GLU A 105 0.20 -32.04 26.65
C GLU A 105 -0.98 -31.87 25.68
N ILE A 106 -0.69 -31.62 24.40
CA ILE A 106 -1.71 -31.44 23.34
C ILE A 106 -2.61 -32.68 23.23
N CYS A 107 -2.01 -33.87 23.21
CA CYS A 107 -2.73 -35.14 23.19
C CYS A 107 -3.54 -35.36 24.47
N ARG A 108 -3.09 -34.87 25.63
CA ARG A 108 -3.84 -34.94 26.89
C ARG A 108 -5.08 -34.03 26.86
N THR A 109 -4.98 -32.85 26.27
CA THR A 109 -6.13 -31.94 26.05
C THR A 109 -7.24 -32.62 25.25
N LEU A 110 -6.88 -33.44 24.26
CA LEU A 110 -7.82 -34.21 23.44
C LEU A 110 -8.46 -35.41 24.17
N GLY A 111 -7.98 -35.79 25.36
CA GLY A 111 -8.58 -36.82 26.19
C GLY A 111 -8.66 -38.21 25.53
N ASP A 112 -9.86 -38.80 25.51
CA ASP A 112 -10.14 -40.14 24.96
C ASP A 112 -10.41 -40.15 23.44
N MET A 113 -10.22 -39.02 22.76
CA MET A 113 -10.48 -38.92 21.32
C MET A 113 -9.45 -39.75 20.53
N SER A 114 -9.92 -40.55 19.56
CA SER A 114 -9.04 -41.34 18.68
C SER A 114 -8.02 -40.49 17.92
N SER A 115 -8.36 -39.22 17.67
CA SER A 115 -7.47 -38.22 17.07
C SER A 115 -6.20 -37.99 17.89
N ALA A 116 -6.25 -38.08 19.22
CA ALA A 116 -5.06 -37.93 20.06
C ALA A 116 -4.03 -39.03 19.78
N THR A 117 -4.50 -40.27 19.61
CA THR A 117 -3.67 -41.43 19.27
C THR A 117 -3.08 -41.30 17.87
N GLU A 118 -3.89 -40.87 16.89
CA GLU A 118 -3.45 -40.69 15.51
C GLU A 118 -2.39 -39.58 15.39
N ILE A 119 -2.61 -38.42 16.01
CA ILE A 119 -1.67 -37.30 16.03
C ILE A 119 -0.32 -37.74 16.64
N ARG A 120 -0.36 -38.42 17.80
CA ARG A 120 0.85 -38.92 18.45
C ARG A 120 1.61 -39.91 17.58
N ALA A 121 0.91 -40.84 16.93
CA ALA A 121 1.53 -41.82 16.04
C ALA A 121 2.20 -41.16 14.84
N LEU A 122 1.52 -40.20 14.19
CA LEU A 122 2.07 -39.47 13.04
C LEU A 122 3.29 -38.64 13.42
N TRP A 123 3.26 -37.94 14.55
CA TRP A 123 4.39 -37.13 15.03
C TRP A 123 5.60 -37.99 15.38
N ASN A 124 5.41 -39.10 16.11
CA ASN A 124 6.50 -40.03 16.43
C ASN A 124 7.13 -40.62 15.17
N GLU A 125 6.30 -41.03 14.20
CA GLU A 125 6.80 -41.59 12.95
C GLU A 125 7.58 -40.55 12.12
N TYR A 126 7.11 -39.30 12.10
CA TYR A 126 7.87 -38.19 11.52
C TYR A 126 9.24 -38.10 12.19
N GLU A 127 9.29 -38.00 13.52
CA GLU A 127 10.54 -37.82 14.26
C GLU A 127 11.54 -38.97 14.11
N GLU A 128 11.05 -40.21 14.07
CA GLU A 128 11.89 -41.38 13.77
C GLU A 128 12.49 -41.30 12.37
N GLY A 129 11.73 -40.80 11.39
CA GLY A 129 12.22 -40.55 10.02
C GLY A 129 12.63 -41.82 9.26
N LEU A 130 12.08 -42.97 9.65
CA LEU A 130 12.44 -44.30 9.13
C LEU A 130 11.51 -44.80 8.03
N SER A 131 10.20 -44.49 8.10
CA SER A 131 9.24 -44.89 7.07
C SER A 131 9.43 -44.10 5.77
N GLU A 132 8.94 -44.65 4.65
CA GLU A 132 8.98 -43.94 3.37
C GLU A 132 8.17 -42.64 3.42
N GLU A 133 7.00 -42.64 4.07
CA GLU A 133 6.22 -41.43 4.31
C GLU A 133 7.01 -40.39 5.11
N ALA A 134 7.64 -40.77 6.23
CA ALA A 134 8.40 -39.85 7.04
C ALA A 134 9.62 -39.28 6.31
N LYS A 135 10.31 -40.09 5.50
CA LYS A 135 11.40 -39.64 4.64
C LYS A 135 10.92 -38.59 3.64
N ILE A 136 9.79 -38.83 2.98
CA ILE A 136 9.18 -37.90 2.02
C ILE A 136 8.77 -36.59 2.72
N VAL A 137 8.09 -36.67 3.86
CA VAL A 137 7.63 -35.47 4.58
C VAL A 137 8.81 -34.66 5.11
N LYS A 138 9.88 -35.29 5.63
CA LYS A 138 11.12 -34.58 6.02
C LYS A 138 11.87 -33.98 4.83
N ASP A 139 11.76 -34.57 3.64
CA ASP A 139 12.30 -33.97 2.43
C ASP A 139 11.48 -32.76 1.99
N PHE A 140 10.14 -32.84 2.08
CA PHE A 140 9.27 -31.70 1.82
C PHE A 140 9.45 -30.56 2.81
N ASP A 141 9.69 -30.82 4.09
CA ASP A 141 10.03 -29.80 5.10
C ASP A 141 11.23 -28.95 4.62
N LYS A 142 12.32 -29.62 4.24
CA LYS A 142 13.53 -28.94 3.71
C LYS A 142 13.29 -28.26 2.37
N PHE A 143 12.54 -28.90 1.47
CA PHE A 143 12.27 -28.37 0.13
C PHE A 143 11.40 -27.12 0.19
N GLU A 144 10.34 -27.16 0.99
CA GLU A 144 9.45 -26.03 1.24
C GLU A 144 10.25 -24.84 1.77
N MET A 145 11.14 -25.06 2.74
CA MET A 145 12.01 -24.01 3.28
C MET A 145 12.87 -23.34 2.19
N ILE A 146 13.53 -24.08 1.30
CA ILE A 146 14.35 -23.47 0.24
C ILE A 146 13.51 -22.87 -0.89
N LEU A 147 12.32 -23.39 -1.15
CA LEU A 147 11.36 -22.80 -2.08
C LEU A 147 10.88 -21.44 -1.56
N GLN A 148 10.54 -21.38 -0.27
CA GLN A 148 10.17 -20.14 0.41
C GLN A 148 11.34 -19.15 0.48
N ALA A 149 12.58 -19.63 0.65
CA ALA A 149 13.77 -18.79 0.54
C ALA A 149 13.89 -18.13 -0.84
N ASP A 150 13.71 -18.88 -1.95
CA ASP A 150 13.74 -18.30 -3.30
C ASP A 150 12.63 -17.25 -3.51
N ASP A 151 11.43 -17.51 -2.98
CA ASP A 151 10.31 -16.55 -3.01
C ASP A 151 10.67 -15.25 -2.25
N TYR A 152 11.34 -15.36 -1.10
CA TYR A 152 11.81 -14.19 -0.34
C TYR A 152 12.98 -13.46 -0.99
N GLU A 153 13.94 -14.15 -1.60
CA GLU A 153 15.00 -13.49 -2.36
C GLU A 153 14.44 -12.68 -3.54
N LYS A 154 13.41 -13.20 -4.22
CA LYS A 154 12.69 -12.49 -5.29
C LYS A 154 11.96 -11.25 -4.76
N ALA A 155 11.34 -11.35 -3.58
CA ALA A 155 10.50 -10.29 -3.03
C ALA A 155 11.29 -9.18 -2.30
N HIS A 156 12.38 -9.53 -1.62
CA HIS A 156 13.06 -8.63 -0.67
C HIS A 156 14.47 -8.22 -1.10
N ASP A 157 14.99 -8.73 -2.22
CA ASP A 157 16.37 -8.46 -2.71
C ASP A 157 17.46 -8.73 -1.65
N ILE A 158 17.22 -9.74 -0.81
CA ILE A 158 18.17 -10.29 0.17
C ILE A 158 18.78 -11.59 -0.36
N SER A 159 19.93 -11.99 0.19
CA SER A 159 20.49 -13.31 -0.05
C SER A 159 20.12 -14.23 1.10
N LEU A 160 19.57 -15.40 0.78
CA LEU A 160 19.24 -16.47 1.72
C LEU A 160 20.00 -17.75 1.34
N GLU A 161 21.22 -17.59 0.81
CA GLU A 161 22.09 -18.67 0.36
C GLU A 161 22.34 -19.73 1.44
N ASP A 162 22.47 -19.30 2.70
CA ASP A 162 22.71 -20.20 3.83
C ASP A 162 21.61 -21.27 3.97
N PHE A 163 20.35 -20.95 3.62
CA PHE A 163 19.26 -21.91 3.62
C PHE A 163 19.46 -22.99 2.54
N PHE A 164 19.88 -22.60 1.33
CA PHE A 164 20.21 -23.54 0.26
C PHE A 164 21.40 -24.43 0.65
N GLN A 165 22.46 -23.83 1.17
CA GLN A 165 23.64 -24.57 1.63
C GLN A 165 23.29 -25.56 2.74
N SER A 166 22.41 -25.18 3.66
CA SER A 166 21.98 -26.03 4.77
C SER A 166 21.25 -27.31 4.32
N THR A 167 20.71 -27.36 3.10
CA THR A 167 19.97 -28.51 2.56
C THR A 167 20.78 -29.36 1.58
N ASN A 168 21.98 -28.92 1.19
CA ASN A 168 22.79 -29.59 0.18
C ASN A 168 23.12 -31.04 0.59
N GLY A 169 22.80 -32.01 -0.27
CA GLY A 169 23.01 -33.43 -0.02
C GLY A 169 22.12 -34.05 1.07
N LYS A 170 21.11 -33.34 1.59
CA LYS A 170 20.24 -33.84 2.67
C LYS A 170 18.90 -34.43 2.21
N PHE A 171 18.53 -34.26 0.94
CA PHE A 171 17.32 -34.85 0.35
C PHE A 171 17.53 -36.35 0.10
N ARG A 172 16.62 -37.19 0.60
CA ARG A 172 16.74 -38.67 0.59
C ARG A 172 16.00 -39.32 -0.57
N THR A 173 14.94 -38.69 -1.06
CA THR A 173 14.00 -39.25 -2.03
C THR A 173 14.30 -38.74 -3.44
N PRO A 174 14.32 -39.62 -4.47
CA PRO A 174 14.63 -39.21 -5.85
C PRO A 174 13.71 -38.12 -6.40
N LEU A 175 12.43 -38.17 -6.02
CA LEU A 175 11.44 -37.18 -6.44
C LEU A 175 11.81 -35.78 -5.94
N ILE A 176 12.01 -35.59 -4.64
CA ILE A 176 12.30 -34.27 -4.07
C ILE A 176 13.71 -33.81 -4.46
N GLN A 177 14.67 -34.73 -4.63
CA GLN A 177 15.97 -34.40 -5.21
C GLN A 177 15.83 -33.74 -6.60
N SER A 178 14.95 -34.27 -7.45
CA SER A 178 14.70 -33.68 -8.77
C SER A 178 14.09 -32.28 -8.70
N TRP A 179 13.17 -32.05 -7.76
CA TRP A 179 12.53 -30.74 -7.56
C TRP A 179 13.50 -29.70 -6.99
N ALA A 180 14.32 -30.10 -6.00
CA ALA A 180 15.34 -29.25 -5.41
C ALA A 180 16.42 -28.87 -6.45
N ALA A 181 16.79 -29.80 -7.34
CA ALA A 181 17.71 -29.54 -8.44
C ALA A 181 17.12 -28.52 -9.44
N GLU A 182 15.86 -28.68 -9.82
CA GLU A 182 15.17 -27.75 -10.72
C GLU A 182 15.05 -26.34 -10.10
N LEU A 183 14.63 -26.25 -8.83
CA LEU A 183 14.57 -24.97 -8.11
C LEU A 183 15.94 -24.29 -8.05
N SER A 184 16.99 -25.06 -7.73
CA SER A 184 18.37 -24.55 -7.68
C SER A 184 18.83 -24.05 -9.05
N LEU A 185 18.48 -24.75 -10.13
CA LEU A 185 18.79 -24.33 -11.50
C LEU A 185 18.09 -23.01 -11.87
N GLN A 186 16.80 -22.87 -11.54
CA GLN A 186 16.03 -21.65 -11.77
C GLN A 186 16.63 -20.46 -10.99
N ARG A 187 16.91 -20.67 -9.71
CA ARG A 187 17.54 -19.66 -8.84
C ARG A 187 18.91 -19.24 -9.37
N ASN A 188 19.78 -20.19 -9.70
CA ASN A 188 21.13 -19.88 -10.19
C ASN A 188 21.11 -19.17 -11.54
N THR A 189 20.17 -19.51 -12.43
CA THR A 189 19.98 -18.82 -13.71
C THR A 189 19.54 -17.37 -13.49
N ARG A 190 18.61 -17.14 -12.55
CA ARG A 190 18.17 -15.79 -12.14
C ARG A 190 19.33 -14.96 -11.58
N LEU A 191 20.17 -15.54 -10.72
CA LEU A 191 21.33 -14.86 -10.14
C LEU A 191 22.39 -14.53 -11.20
N LYS A 192 22.71 -15.46 -12.11
CA LYS A 192 23.64 -15.21 -13.24
C LYS A 192 23.15 -14.08 -14.16
N ASN A 193 21.85 -14.03 -14.43
CA ASN A 193 21.26 -12.96 -15.26
C ASN A 193 21.30 -11.59 -14.57
N LYS A 194 21.33 -11.54 -13.22
CA LYS A 194 21.60 -10.30 -12.45
C LYS A 194 23.07 -9.87 -12.56
N GLU A 195 24.01 -10.79 -12.72
CA GLU A 195 25.46 -10.53 -12.72
C GLU A 195 26.08 -10.25 -14.11
N LEU A 196 25.37 -10.47 -15.21
CA LEU A 196 25.91 -10.18 -16.55
C LEU A 196 26.27 -8.69 -16.70
N PRO A 197 27.50 -8.34 -17.14
CA PRO A 197 27.92 -6.96 -17.27
C PRO A 197 27.07 -6.26 -18.33
N ILE A 198 26.39 -5.20 -17.89
CA ILE A 198 25.59 -4.30 -18.70
C ILE A 198 26.48 -3.63 -19.77
N ARG A 199 26.62 -4.27 -20.93
CA ARG A 199 26.99 -3.61 -22.19
C ARG A 199 25.77 -3.48 -23.09
N LEU A 200 24.62 -3.11 -22.53
CA LEU A 200 23.48 -2.60 -23.31
C LEU A 200 22.42 -1.91 -22.42
N ASN A 201 22.81 -1.01 -21.52
CA ASN A 201 21.87 -0.04 -20.91
C ASN A 201 22.57 1.29 -20.65
N PHE A 202 22.97 1.95 -21.72
CA PHE A 202 23.40 3.35 -21.67
C PHE A 202 22.15 4.23 -21.76
N PHE A 203 21.25 4.24 -20.77
CA PHE A 203 20.25 5.34 -20.62
C PHE A 203 19.49 5.42 -19.28
N LEU A 204 19.71 4.56 -18.29
CA LEU A 204 18.89 4.56 -17.05
C LEU A 204 19.71 4.40 -15.75
N SER A 205 20.65 5.31 -15.46
CA SER A 205 21.31 5.34 -14.13
C SER A 205 21.36 6.70 -13.43
N ALA A 206 20.79 7.76 -13.99
CA ALA A 206 20.72 9.06 -13.31
C ALA A 206 19.44 9.22 -12.47
N ARG A 207 19.17 8.32 -11.50
CA ARG A 207 18.10 8.51 -10.48
C ARG A 207 18.17 7.48 -9.33
N ARG A 208 19.29 7.42 -8.61
CA ARG A 208 19.34 6.76 -7.28
C ARG A 208 20.18 7.58 -6.31
N ARG A 209 19.78 8.83 -6.03
CA ARG A 209 20.10 9.51 -4.77
C ARG A 209 18.91 10.40 -4.40
N LEU A 210 18.50 10.30 -3.14
CA LEU A 210 17.42 11.04 -2.45
C LEU A 210 16.00 10.50 -2.67
N ALA A 211 15.62 9.51 -1.86
CA ALA A 211 14.24 9.34 -1.43
C ALA A 211 14.21 9.57 0.10
N PRO A 212 13.41 10.53 0.62
CA PRO A 212 13.25 10.70 2.05
C PRO A 212 12.30 9.63 2.61
N VAL A 213 12.44 9.40 3.91
CA VAL A 213 11.67 8.50 4.76
C VAL A 213 10.16 8.71 4.54
N LEU A 214 9.55 7.83 3.73
CA LEU A 214 8.12 7.59 3.76
C LEU A 214 7.92 6.33 4.61
N SER A 215 7.16 6.45 5.70
CA SER A 215 6.61 5.32 6.43
C SER A 215 5.73 4.52 5.46
N THR A 216 6.30 3.51 4.81
CA THR A 216 5.59 2.70 3.82
C THR A 216 4.66 1.72 4.53
N MET A 217 3.35 1.92 4.42
CA MET A 217 2.40 0.83 4.69
C MET A 217 2.73 -0.33 3.75
N SER A 218 2.85 -1.54 4.30
CA SER A 218 3.05 -2.74 3.50
C SER A 218 1.82 -2.99 2.63
N LEU A 219 2.01 -3.19 1.32
CA LEU A 219 0.93 -3.59 0.40
C LEU A 219 0.29 -4.93 0.84
N ALA A 220 1.01 -5.77 1.59
CA ALA A 220 0.47 -7.01 2.15
C ALA A 220 -0.58 -6.78 3.26
N ALA A 221 -0.62 -5.59 3.88
CA ALA A 221 -1.65 -5.19 4.82
C ALA A 221 -2.89 -4.59 4.15
N VAL A 222 -2.85 -4.37 2.83
CA VAL A 222 -3.96 -3.84 2.05
C VAL A 222 -4.81 -5.03 1.56
N PRO A 223 -6.13 -5.08 1.87
CA PRO A 223 -6.99 -6.16 1.41
C PRO A 223 -6.90 -6.34 -0.11
N THR A 224 -6.89 -7.60 -0.58
CA THR A 224 -6.79 -7.92 -2.02
C THR A 224 -7.84 -7.21 -2.85
N ALA A 225 -9.07 -7.06 -2.35
CA ALA A 225 -10.12 -6.31 -3.02
C ALA A 225 -9.74 -4.82 -3.24
N SER A 226 -9.09 -4.19 -2.26
CA SER A 226 -8.59 -2.81 -2.37
C SER A 226 -7.39 -2.70 -3.32
N LEU A 227 -6.53 -3.73 -3.39
CA LEU A 227 -5.46 -3.80 -4.37
C LEU A 227 -6.00 -3.96 -5.79
N LEU A 228 -6.97 -4.85 -5.99
CA LEU A 228 -7.61 -5.06 -7.29
C LEU A 228 -8.40 -3.82 -7.75
N SER A 229 -9.11 -3.14 -6.84
CA SER A 229 -9.80 -1.89 -7.18
C SER A 229 -8.83 -0.77 -7.56
N GLU A 230 -7.69 -0.65 -6.86
CA GLU A 230 -6.64 0.32 -7.21
C GLU A 230 -5.94 -0.06 -8.52
N LEU A 231 -5.69 -1.34 -8.78
CA LEU A 231 -5.14 -1.82 -10.05
C LEU A 231 -6.10 -1.55 -11.20
N GLN A 232 -7.38 -1.87 -11.04
CA GLN A 232 -8.41 -1.56 -12.02
C GLN A 232 -8.45 -0.05 -12.30
N ARG A 233 -8.48 0.79 -11.25
CA ARG A 233 -8.40 2.24 -11.39
C ARG A 233 -7.17 2.64 -12.19
N ARG A 234 -5.99 2.11 -11.90
CA ARG A 234 -4.75 2.41 -12.64
C ARG A 234 -4.80 1.98 -14.10
N ILE A 235 -5.42 0.85 -14.42
CA ILE A 235 -5.62 0.37 -15.79
C ILE A 235 -6.55 1.33 -16.54
N GLU A 236 -7.69 1.68 -15.96
CA GLU A 236 -8.64 2.67 -16.52
C GLU A 236 -7.98 4.04 -16.70
N CYS A 237 -7.11 4.43 -15.78
CA CYS A 237 -6.33 5.67 -15.86
C CYS A 237 -5.21 5.60 -16.90
N SER A 238 -4.72 4.42 -17.27
CA SER A 238 -3.56 4.28 -18.15
C SER A 238 -3.87 4.68 -19.60
N SER A 239 -5.11 4.47 -20.05
CA SER A 239 -5.60 4.81 -21.39
C SER A 239 -5.95 6.28 -21.57
N LYS A 240 -6.10 7.03 -20.48
CA LYS A 240 -6.46 8.45 -20.49
C LYS A 240 -5.35 9.31 -21.11
N LYS A 241 -5.54 10.61 -21.30
CA LYS A 241 -4.44 11.51 -21.69
C LYS A 241 -3.77 12.12 -20.45
N GLU A 242 -2.50 12.47 -20.57
CA GLU A 242 -1.84 13.28 -19.53
C GLU A 242 -2.33 14.72 -19.60
N ARG A 243 -2.59 15.35 -18.45
CA ARG A 243 -3.15 16.71 -18.39
C ARG A 243 -2.62 17.52 -17.22
N ARG A 244 -2.16 18.73 -17.50
CA ARG A 244 -1.57 19.68 -16.54
C ARG A 244 -2.43 20.93 -16.55
N THR A 245 -3.38 21.00 -15.63
CA THR A 245 -4.40 22.06 -15.64
C THR A 245 -4.30 22.95 -14.42
N ILE A 246 -4.75 24.19 -14.57
CA ILE A 246 -4.80 25.19 -13.50
C ILE A 246 -6.24 25.61 -13.31
N PHE A 247 -6.73 25.62 -12.07
CA PHE A 247 -8.07 26.10 -11.74
C PHE A 247 -7.97 27.49 -11.10
N ILE A 248 -8.51 28.49 -11.79
CA ILE A 248 -8.51 29.89 -11.38
C ILE A 248 -9.95 30.35 -11.15
N GLY A 249 -10.15 31.19 -10.15
CA GLY A 249 -11.42 31.86 -9.92
C GLY A 249 -11.50 32.42 -8.51
N PRO A 250 -12.48 33.29 -8.23
CA PRO A 250 -12.60 33.91 -6.92
C PRO A 250 -12.95 32.88 -5.82
N PRO A 251 -12.79 33.23 -4.52
CA PRO A 251 -13.25 32.38 -3.43
C PRO A 251 -14.76 32.08 -3.56
N GLY A 252 -15.15 30.82 -3.41
CA GLY A 252 -16.57 30.42 -3.50
C GLY A 252 -17.06 30.10 -4.91
N CYS A 253 -16.20 30.17 -5.93
CA CYS A 253 -16.60 29.90 -7.31
C CYS A 253 -16.82 28.41 -7.65
N GLY A 254 -16.47 27.48 -6.75
CA GLY A 254 -16.70 26.04 -6.92
C GLY A 254 -15.46 25.18 -7.24
N LYS A 255 -14.24 25.74 -7.23
CA LYS A 255 -12.99 24.97 -7.45
C LYS A 255 -12.84 23.75 -6.55
N GLY A 256 -13.06 23.90 -5.24
CA GLY A 256 -12.96 22.79 -4.28
C GLY A 256 -14.01 21.71 -4.48
N THR A 257 -15.09 22.01 -5.19
CA THR A 257 -16.12 21.03 -5.57
C THR A 257 -15.74 20.31 -6.87
N GLN A 258 -15.18 21.02 -7.84
CA GLN A 258 -14.87 20.46 -9.16
C GLN A 258 -13.51 19.77 -9.24
N SER A 259 -12.51 20.24 -8.47
CA SER A 259 -11.16 19.67 -8.51
C SER A 259 -11.14 18.17 -8.14
N PRO A 260 -11.85 17.70 -7.08
CA PRO A 260 -11.92 16.27 -6.79
C PRO A 260 -12.60 15.45 -7.89
N LEU A 261 -13.69 15.97 -8.49
CA LEU A 261 -14.38 15.29 -9.59
C LEU A 261 -13.46 15.12 -10.80
N VAL A 262 -12.75 16.17 -11.17
CA VAL A 262 -11.82 16.17 -12.31
C VAL A 262 -10.57 15.35 -12.00
N LYS A 263 -10.10 15.35 -10.74
CA LYS A 263 -9.01 14.50 -10.25
C LYS A 263 -9.33 13.02 -10.48
N ASP A 264 -10.49 12.58 -10.02
CA ASP A 264 -10.90 11.17 -10.10
C ASP A 264 -11.20 10.77 -11.55
N GLU A 265 -11.84 11.65 -12.31
CA GLU A 265 -12.18 11.39 -13.71
C GLU A 265 -10.97 11.33 -14.63
N TYR A 266 -10.02 12.26 -14.53
CA TYR A 266 -8.85 12.31 -15.42
C TYR A 266 -7.61 11.66 -14.80
N CYS A 267 -7.75 11.09 -13.61
CA CYS A 267 -6.69 10.44 -12.87
C CYS A 267 -5.47 11.33 -12.62
N LEU A 268 -5.73 12.60 -12.31
CA LEU A 268 -4.72 13.61 -12.03
C LEU A 268 -4.44 13.66 -10.53
N CYS A 269 -3.33 14.26 -10.12
CA CYS A 269 -3.18 14.67 -8.72
C CYS A 269 -3.81 16.05 -8.50
N HIS A 270 -4.42 16.26 -7.34
CA HIS A 270 -4.97 17.58 -6.96
C HIS A 270 -3.97 18.28 -6.03
N LEU A 271 -3.47 19.41 -6.49
CA LEU A 271 -2.44 20.19 -5.82
C LEU A 271 -3.01 21.53 -5.33
N ALA A 272 -3.59 21.52 -4.13
CA ALA A 272 -4.05 22.73 -3.46
C ALA A 272 -2.89 23.40 -2.70
N THR A 273 -2.51 24.62 -3.09
CA THR A 273 -1.28 25.27 -2.61
C THR A 273 -1.23 25.43 -1.09
N GLY A 274 -2.37 25.71 -0.46
CA GLY A 274 -2.47 25.86 0.99
C GLY A 274 -2.23 24.55 1.74
N ASP A 275 -2.68 23.43 1.20
CA ASP A 275 -2.50 22.10 1.79
C ASP A 275 -1.05 21.64 1.60
N ILE A 276 -0.49 21.82 0.41
CA ILE A 276 0.89 21.41 0.12
C ILE A 276 1.88 22.23 0.95
N LEU A 277 1.65 23.53 1.16
CA LEU A 277 2.51 24.35 2.03
C LEU A 277 2.52 23.81 3.46
N ARG A 278 1.35 23.50 4.02
CA ARG A 278 1.24 22.91 5.38
C ARG A 278 1.88 21.53 5.44
N ALA A 279 1.64 20.68 4.45
CA ALA A 279 2.21 19.34 4.37
C ALA A 279 3.74 19.38 4.26
N ALA A 280 4.29 20.27 3.42
CA ALA A 280 5.73 20.44 3.24
C ALA A 280 6.43 20.88 4.54
N VAL A 281 5.79 21.77 5.30
CA VAL A 281 6.25 22.24 6.61
C VAL A 281 6.20 21.12 7.64
N ALA A 282 5.09 20.39 7.72
CA ALA A 282 4.93 19.26 8.64
C ALA A 282 5.93 18.12 8.34
N ALA A 283 6.17 17.83 7.06
CA ALA A 283 7.11 16.81 6.60
C ALA A 283 8.58 17.23 6.71
N GLY A 284 8.89 18.48 7.07
CA GLY A 284 10.26 18.94 7.25
C GLY A 284 11.12 18.94 5.98
N THR A 285 10.49 19.08 4.81
CA THR A 285 11.19 19.20 3.51
C THR A 285 12.09 20.44 3.48
N ASP A 286 13.09 20.48 2.60
CA ASP A 286 14.00 21.65 2.51
C ASP A 286 13.25 22.96 2.23
N MET A 287 12.26 22.92 1.32
CA MET A 287 11.40 24.08 1.07
C MET A 287 10.41 24.33 2.22
N GLY A 288 9.91 23.27 2.86
CA GLY A 288 9.05 23.39 4.04
C GLY A 288 9.75 24.05 5.24
N LYS A 289 11.04 23.76 5.47
CA LYS A 289 11.86 24.42 6.49
C LYS A 289 12.03 25.91 6.20
N LYS A 290 12.29 26.27 4.93
CA LYS A 290 12.36 27.68 4.50
C LYS A 290 11.02 28.40 4.67
N ALA A 291 9.92 27.75 4.29
CA ALA A 291 8.58 28.27 4.50
C ALA A 291 8.26 28.48 5.98
N LYS A 292 8.61 27.50 6.83
CA LYS A 292 8.43 27.55 8.28
C LYS A 292 9.20 28.72 8.89
N ALA A 293 10.47 28.88 8.55
CA ALA A 293 11.30 29.98 9.03
C ALA A 293 10.77 31.36 8.60
N ALA A 294 10.27 31.49 7.36
CA ALA A 294 9.62 32.72 6.91
C ALA A 294 8.37 33.03 7.73
N MET A 295 7.49 32.05 7.95
CA MET A 295 6.27 32.21 8.74
C MET A 295 6.56 32.54 10.22
N GLU A 296 7.55 31.90 10.84
CA GLU A 296 7.93 32.12 12.25
C GLU A 296 8.59 33.50 12.48
N SER A 297 9.31 34.01 11.49
CA SER A 297 9.91 35.35 11.54
C SER A 297 8.95 36.47 11.14
N GLY A 298 7.70 36.14 10.79
CA GLY A 298 6.72 37.10 10.27
C GLY A 298 7.03 37.59 8.85
N ALA A 299 8.02 37.00 8.17
CA ALA A 299 8.35 37.28 6.78
C ALA A 299 7.34 36.61 5.82
N LEU A 300 7.12 37.22 4.67
CA LEU A 300 6.27 36.63 3.63
C LEU A 300 6.95 35.43 2.97
N VAL A 301 6.21 34.34 2.78
CA VAL A 301 6.68 33.19 2.00
C VAL A 301 6.88 33.66 0.55
N THR A 302 8.11 33.53 0.05
CA THR A 302 8.48 34.02 -1.29
C THR A 302 7.97 33.11 -2.40
N ASP A 303 7.78 33.68 -3.60
CA ASP A 303 7.32 32.92 -4.78
C ASP A 303 8.26 31.75 -5.11
N GLU A 304 9.57 31.91 -4.90
CA GLU A 304 10.58 30.88 -5.06
C GLU A 304 10.31 29.66 -4.17
N ILE A 305 9.95 29.90 -2.91
CA ILE A 305 9.63 28.82 -1.97
C ILE A 305 8.37 28.09 -2.42
N VAL A 306 7.32 28.83 -2.80
CA VAL A 306 6.04 28.23 -3.24
C VAL A 306 6.23 27.41 -4.51
N VAL A 307 6.94 27.93 -5.52
CA VAL A 307 7.26 27.21 -6.76
C VAL A 307 8.13 25.98 -6.47
N GLY A 308 9.10 26.09 -5.55
CA GLY A 308 9.92 24.95 -5.12
C GLY A 308 9.09 23.83 -4.49
N ILE A 309 8.14 24.18 -3.63
CA ILE A 309 7.20 23.21 -3.02
C ILE A 309 6.35 22.52 -4.09
N ILE A 310 5.84 23.27 -5.06
CA ILE A 310 5.08 22.71 -6.19
C ILE A 310 5.96 21.78 -7.02
N LYS A 311 7.21 22.19 -7.30
CA LYS A 311 8.18 21.38 -8.06
C LYS A 311 8.40 20.01 -7.43
N ASP A 312 8.49 19.95 -6.11
CA ASP A 312 8.68 18.68 -5.41
C ASP A 312 7.38 17.88 -5.37
N ALA A 313 6.23 18.53 -5.18
CA ALA A 313 4.93 17.88 -5.17
C ALA A 313 4.57 17.21 -6.53
N ILE A 314 4.83 17.88 -7.67
CA ILE A 314 4.52 17.32 -9.00
C ILE A 314 5.35 16.08 -9.36
N LYS A 315 6.45 15.81 -8.64
CA LYS A 315 7.28 14.61 -8.84
C LYS A 315 6.69 13.38 -8.14
N SER A 316 5.65 13.55 -7.32
CA SER A 316 4.96 12.44 -6.67
C SER A 316 4.43 11.44 -7.72
N PRO A 317 4.44 10.13 -7.42
CA PRO A 317 3.83 9.11 -8.29
C PRO A 317 2.37 9.42 -8.65
N GLU A 318 1.63 10.07 -7.76
CA GLU A 318 0.23 10.48 -8.00
C GLU A 318 0.09 11.47 -9.15
N CYS A 319 1.11 12.31 -9.37
CA CYS A 319 1.12 13.36 -10.39
C CYS A 319 1.68 12.90 -11.73
N ARG A 320 2.04 11.62 -11.88
CA ARG A 320 2.64 11.08 -13.11
C ARG A 320 1.76 11.30 -14.34
N ARG A 321 0.45 11.23 -14.16
CA ARG A 321 -0.58 11.43 -15.19
C ARG A 321 -0.89 12.91 -15.45
N GLY A 322 -0.25 13.81 -14.71
CA GLY A 322 -0.54 15.23 -14.66
C GLY A 322 -1.21 15.65 -13.37
N PHE A 323 -1.65 16.90 -13.33
CA PHE A 323 -2.04 17.57 -12.10
C PHE A 323 -3.09 18.67 -12.33
N ILE A 324 -3.80 19.01 -11.25
CA ILE A 324 -4.65 20.18 -11.14
C ILE A 324 -4.03 21.09 -10.09
N LEU A 325 -3.58 22.28 -10.49
CA LEU A 325 -3.16 23.33 -9.54
C LEU A 325 -4.39 24.14 -9.12
N ASP A 326 -4.77 24.05 -7.84
CA ASP A 326 -5.89 24.79 -7.26
C ASP A 326 -5.37 25.90 -6.35
N GLY A 327 -5.61 27.15 -6.75
CA GLY A 327 -5.23 28.33 -5.97
C GLY A 327 -3.80 28.83 -6.20
N PHE A 328 -3.11 28.32 -7.22
CA PHE A 328 -1.82 28.80 -7.72
C PHE A 328 -1.77 28.66 -9.25
N PRO A 329 -1.17 29.60 -9.99
CA PRO A 329 -0.54 30.84 -9.54
C PRO A 329 -1.57 31.95 -9.23
N ARG A 330 -1.20 32.85 -8.30
CA ARG A 330 -2.00 34.02 -7.91
C ARG A 330 -1.46 35.34 -8.43
N THR A 331 -0.23 35.36 -8.94
CA THR A 331 0.41 36.53 -9.55
C THR A 331 1.03 36.14 -10.89
N VAL A 332 1.23 37.13 -11.77
CA VAL A 332 1.90 36.90 -13.06
C VAL A 332 3.34 36.43 -12.88
N VAL A 333 4.02 36.88 -11.82
CA VAL A 333 5.38 36.43 -11.49
C VAL A 333 5.39 34.93 -11.17
N GLN A 334 4.43 34.46 -10.38
CA GLN A 334 4.26 33.04 -10.09
C GLN A 334 3.92 32.24 -11.36
N ALA A 335 3.08 32.78 -12.25
CA ALA A 335 2.74 32.14 -13.52
C ALA A 335 3.96 31.96 -14.43
N LYS A 336 4.78 33.00 -14.59
CA LYS A 336 6.02 32.94 -15.36
C LYS A 336 7.00 31.90 -14.79
N LYS A 337 7.20 31.90 -13.46
CA LYS A 337 8.07 30.92 -12.80
C LYS A 337 7.56 29.49 -12.93
N LEU A 338 6.24 29.29 -12.90
CA LEU A 338 5.64 27.98 -13.13
C LEU A 338 5.91 27.50 -14.55
N ASP A 339 5.66 28.33 -15.57
CA ASP A 339 5.92 28.01 -16.97
C ASP A 339 7.42 27.72 -17.21
N GLU A 340 8.33 28.53 -16.65
CA GLU A 340 9.78 28.29 -16.72
C GLU A 340 10.18 26.95 -16.08
N MET A 341 9.59 26.61 -14.92
CA MET A 341 9.85 25.35 -14.23
C MET A 341 9.36 24.17 -15.06
N LEU A 342 8.14 24.23 -15.61
CA LEU A 342 7.58 23.15 -16.43
C LEU A 342 8.35 22.97 -17.73
N THR A 343 8.77 24.07 -18.36
CA THR A 343 9.57 24.05 -19.60
C THR A 343 10.91 23.34 -19.38
N LYS A 344 11.58 23.58 -18.23
CA LYS A 344 12.82 22.88 -17.86
C LYS A 344 12.63 21.37 -17.68
N GLU A 345 11.42 20.92 -17.35
CA GLU A 345 11.06 19.50 -17.23
C GLU A 345 10.45 18.93 -18.52
N ASN A 346 10.54 19.66 -19.65
CA ASN A 346 9.93 19.31 -20.94
C ASN A 346 8.41 19.09 -20.87
N THR A 347 7.73 19.93 -20.09
CA THR A 347 6.27 19.92 -19.93
C THR A 347 5.72 21.34 -20.03
N SER A 348 4.40 21.46 -20.16
CA SER A 348 3.70 22.75 -20.20
C SER A 348 2.35 22.67 -19.52
N VAL A 349 1.78 23.82 -19.17
CA VAL A 349 0.36 23.92 -18.82
C VAL A 349 -0.48 23.65 -20.07
N ASP A 350 -1.39 22.69 -19.98
CA ASP A 350 -2.26 22.29 -21.10
C ASP A 350 -3.52 23.15 -21.17
N ALA A 351 -4.12 23.48 -20.02
CA ALA A 351 -5.30 24.32 -19.95
C ALA A 351 -5.42 25.05 -18.60
N VAL A 352 -5.99 26.25 -18.64
CA VAL A 352 -6.31 27.06 -17.46
C VAL A 352 -7.81 27.29 -17.42
N VAL A 353 -8.48 26.65 -16.47
CA VAL A 353 -9.93 26.73 -16.29
C VAL A 353 -10.26 27.89 -15.37
N ASN A 354 -10.86 28.94 -15.92
CA ASN A 354 -11.38 30.07 -15.18
C ASN A 354 -12.85 29.89 -14.82
N PHE A 355 -13.15 29.94 -13.53
CA PHE A 355 -14.49 29.79 -12.97
C PHE A 355 -15.15 31.16 -12.82
N ASN A 356 -15.97 31.54 -13.79
CA ASN A 356 -16.66 32.82 -13.78
C ASN A 356 -17.96 32.73 -12.95
N VAL A 357 -18.07 33.57 -11.92
CA VAL A 357 -19.24 33.68 -11.04
C VAL A 357 -19.41 35.15 -10.63
N PRO A 358 -20.63 35.73 -10.71
CA PRO A 358 -20.88 37.07 -10.21
C PRO A 358 -20.66 37.19 -8.69
N ASP A 359 -20.02 38.28 -8.24
CA ASP A 359 -19.66 38.52 -6.83
C ASP A 359 -20.83 38.37 -5.86
N LYS A 360 -22.02 38.85 -6.25
CA LYS A 360 -23.24 38.78 -5.45
C LYS A 360 -23.60 37.36 -5.03
N VAL A 361 -23.24 36.37 -5.84
CA VAL A 361 -23.53 34.95 -5.61
C VAL A 361 -22.48 34.32 -4.68
N LEU A 362 -21.26 34.85 -4.67
CA LEU A 362 -20.15 34.31 -3.88
C LEU A 362 -20.36 34.50 -2.38
N VAL A 363 -21.07 35.58 -1.97
CA VAL A 363 -21.40 35.85 -0.57
C VAL A 363 -22.21 34.71 0.04
N GLU A 364 -23.33 34.33 -0.59
CA GLU A 364 -24.18 33.22 -0.13
C GLU A 364 -23.40 31.90 -0.12
N ARG A 365 -22.62 31.65 -1.18
CA ARG A 365 -21.81 30.41 -1.32
C ARG A 365 -20.75 30.24 -0.24
N ILE A 366 -20.12 31.33 0.17
CA ILE A 366 -19.09 31.30 1.21
C ILE A 366 -19.73 31.19 2.59
N ALA A 367 -20.77 31.98 2.88
CA ALA A 367 -21.46 31.94 4.16
C ALA A 367 -22.07 30.56 4.48
N GLY A 368 -22.57 29.87 3.45
CA GLY A 368 -23.15 28.53 3.59
C GLY A 368 -22.14 27.38 3.55
N ARG A 369 -20.85 27.64 3.36
CA ARG A 369 -19.84 26.58 3.20
C ARG A 369 -19.55 25.84 4.50
N ARG A 370 -19.41 24.53 4.40
CA ARG A 370 -18.94 23.63 5.46
C ARG A 370 -17.80 22.78 4.92
N VAL A 371 -16.77 22.51 5.72
CA VAL A 371 -15.57 21.79 5.28
C VAL A 371 -15.20 20.74 6.31
N HIS A 372 -14.89 19.54 5.82
CA HIS A 372 -14.27 18.51 6.63
C HIS A 372 -12.75 18.73 6.67
N LEU A 373 -12.17 18.98 7.84
CA LEU A 373 -10.77 19.38 7.97
C LEU A 373 -9.78 18.30 7.50
N ALA A 374 -10.04 17.04 7.84
CA ALA A 374 -9.09 15.96 7.56
C ALA A 374 -9.04 15.59 6.07
N SER A 375 -10.17 15.67 5.37
CA SER A 375 -10.24 15.29 3.94
C SER A 375 -10.24 16.48 2.97
N GLY A 376 -10.53 17.69 3.45
CA GLY A 376 -10.75 18.87 2.60
C GLY A 376 -12.10 18.89 1.87
N ARG A 377 -12.96 17.86 2.02
CA ARG A 377 -14.28 17.81 1.39
C ARG A 377 -15.13 19.02 1.77
N SER A 378 -15.81 19.60 0.79
CA SER A 378 -16.61 20.81 0.95
C SER A 378 -18.10 20.52 0.71
N TYR A 379 -18.92 21.06 1.60
CA TYR A 379 -20.37 20.99 1.63
C TYR A 379 -20.96 22.41 1.64
N HIS A 380 -22.26 22.50 1.39
CA HIS A 380 -23.00 23.74 1.52
C HIS A 380 -24.38 23.49 2.10
N VAL A 381 -24.82 24.29 3.07
CA VAL A 381 -26.12 24.16 3.77
C VAL A 381 -27.38 24.18 2.86
N LYS A 382 -27.23 24.43 1.56
CA LYS A 382 -28.33 24.63 0.60
C LYS A 382 -28.04 23.96 -0.74
N PHE A 383 -26.89 24.26 -1.34
CA PHE A 383 -26.55 23.78 -2.69
C PHE A 383 -25.96 22.36 -2.70
N ALA A 384 -25.40 21.90 -1.58
CA ALA A 384 -24.78 20.58 -1.44
C ALA A 384 -24.78 20.17 0.05
N PRO A 385 -25.97 19.99 0.66
CA PRO A 385 -26.06 19.69 2.09
C PRO A 385 -25.48 18.31 2.39
N PRO A 386 -24.82 18.13 3.55
CA PRO A 386 -24.45 16.79 3.99
C PRO A 386 -25.70 15.94 4.25
N LYS A 387 -25.56 14.61 4.19
CA LYS A 387 -26.65 13.65 4.49
C LYS A 387 -27.14 13.80 5.93
N VAL A 388 -26.22 14.10 6.85
CA VAL A 388 -26.51 14.40 8.25
C VAL A 388 -25.95 15.77 8.56
N ASP A 389 -26.77 16.67 9.11
CA ASP A 389 -26.36 18.04 9.37
C ASP A 389 -25.10 18.09 10.27
N GLY A 390 -24.16 18.94 9.88
CA GLY A 390 -22.88 19.10 10.56
C GLY A 390 -21.91 17.91 10.49
N LYS A 391 -22.17 16.86 9.70
CA LYS A 391 -21.30 15.68 9.61
C LYS A 391 -20.83 15.38 8.18
N ASP A 392 -19.60 14.88 8.07
CA ASP A 392 -19.04 14.38 6.80
C ASP A 392 -19.73 13.07 6.37
N ASP A 393 -20.08 12.96 5.09
CA ASP A 393 -20.85 11.82 4.58
C ASP A 393 -20.08 10.50 4.55
N ILE A 394 -18.75 10.55 4.64
CA ILE A 394 -17.87 9.37 4.54
C ILE A 394 -17.40 8.95 5.92
N THR A 395 -16.89 9.89 6.73
CA THR A 395 -16.30 9.57 8.03
C THR A 395 -17.27 9.76 9.19
N GLY A 396 -18.35 10.53 9.00
CA GLY A 396 -19.25 10.92 10.09
C GLY A 396 -18.67 11.96 11.05
N GLU A 397 -17.46 12.47 10.77
CA GLU A 397 -16.77 13.47 11.58
C GLU A 397 -17.40 14.86 11.43
N PRO A 398 -17.21 15.77 12.40
CA PRO A 398 -17.82 17.11 12.37
C PRO A 398 -17.32 17.96 11.20
N LEU A 399 -18.24 18.66 10.55
CA LEU A 399 -17.95 19.72 9.59
C LEU A 399 -17.79 21.07 10.30
N ILE A 400 -16.87 21.89 9.80
CA ILE A 400 -16.67 23.25 10.31
C ILE A 400 -16.95 24.30 9.24
N GLN A 401 -17.33 25.50 9.68
CA GLN A 401 -17.21 26.70 8.85
C GLN A 401 -15.82 27.30 9.10
N ARG A 402 -15.10 27.67 8.03
CA ARG A 402 -13.78 28.28 8.21
C ARG A 402 -13.91 29.69 8.77
N LYS A 403 -12.91 30.15 9.52
CA LYS A 403 -12.91 31.50 10.12
C LYS A 403 -12.99 32.61 9.07
N ASP A 404 -12.45 32.36 7.87
CA ASP A 404 -12.44 33.26 6.71
C ASP A 404 -13.67 33.11 5.79
N ASP A 405 -14.70 32.37 6.23
CA ASP A 405 -15.96 32.19 5.50
C ASP A 405 -17.05 33.12 6.01
N ASN A 406 -16.79 34.42 5.92
CA ASN A 406 -17.72 35.49 6.28
C ASN A 406 -17.63 36.66 5.27
N GLU A 407 -18.68 37.47 5.21
CA GLU A 407 -18.80 38.58 4.26
C GLU A 407 -17.66 39.61 4.40
N ALA A 408 -17.29 39.97 5.63
CA ALA A 408 -16.23 40.94 5.90
C ALA A 408 -14.86 40.51 5.33
N THR A 409 -14.53 39.22 5.43
CA THR A 409 -13.31 38.65 4.86
C THR A 409 -13.42 38.35 3.37
N LEU A 410 -14.62 38.14 2.83
CA LEU A 410 -14.81 37.87 1.41
C LEU A 410 -14.44 39.10 0.56
N GLY A 411 -14.83 40.30 0.99
CA GLY A 411 -14.54 41.54 0.26
C GLY A 411 -13.05 41.74 -0.02
N SER A 412 -12.21 41.65 1.01
CA SER A 412 -10.75 41.79 0.86
C SER A 412 -10.12 40.67 0.02
N ARG A 413 -10.70 39.46 0.05
CA ARG A 413 -10.24 38.34 -0.79
C ARG A 413 -10.64 38.50 -2.26
N LEU A 414 -11.80 39.08 -2.54
CA LEU A 414 -12.23 39.42 -3.90
C LEU A 414 -11.35 40.54 -4.46
N GLU A 415 -11.09 41.59 -3.67
CA GLU A 415 -10.18 42.66 -4.06
C GLU A 415 -8.78 42.12 -4.39
N ALA A 416 -8.23 41.27 -3.51
CA ALA A 416 -6.94 40.62 -3.75
C ALA A 416 -6.95 39.73 -5.01
N PHE A 417 -8.05 39.01 -5.26
CA PHE A 417 -8.21 38.20 -6.47
C PHE A 417 -8.18 39.09 -7.72
N TYR A 418 -8.99 40.15 -7.78
CA TYR A 418 -9.03 41.03 -8.94
C TYR A 418 -7.73 41.80 -9.16
N LYS A 419 -7.05 42.21 -8.08
CA LYS A 419 -5.79 42.95 -8.18
C LYS A 419 -4.61 42.07 -8.61
N GLN A 420 -4.54 40.83 -8.11
CA GLN A 420 -3.35 39.98 -8.27
C GLN A 420 -3.57 38.82 -9.24
N THR A 421 -4.73 38.17 -9.16
CA THR A 421 -5.02 36.93 -9.89
C THR A 421 -5.68 37.19 -11.24
N GLN A 422 -6.49 38.24 -11.39
CA GLN A 422 -7.08 38.59 -12.69
C GLN A 422 -6.03 38.77 -13.80
N PRO A 423 -4.88 39.44 -13.57
CA PRO A 423 -3.82 39.53 -14.58
C PRO A 423 -3.22 38.18 -14.99
N VAL A 424 -3.35 37.13 -14.15
CA VAL A 424 -2.92 35.76 -14.50
C VAL A 424 -3.86 35.14 -15.52
N ILE A 425 -5.16 35.46 -15.46
CA ILE A 425 -6.15 35.01 -16.44
C ILE A 425 -5.79 35.59 -17.80
N ASP A 426 -5.48 36.88 -17.86
CA ASP A 426 -5.08 37.56 -19.09
C ASP A 426 -3.77 36.98 -19.65
N PHE A 427 -2.77 36.74 -18.79
CA PHE A 427 -1.52 36.09 -19.15
C PHE A 427 -1.70 34.73 -19.84
N TYR A 428 -2.59 33.86 -19.33
CA TYR A 428 -2.86 32.56 -19.97
C TYR A 428 -3.84 32.66 -21.14
N ARG A 429 -4.67 33.71 -21.22
CA ARG A 429 -5.51 34.00 -22.39
C ARG A 429 -4.65 34.33 -23.59
N GLU A 430 -3.63 35.18 -23.42
CA GLU A 430 -2.68 35.56 -24.47
C GLU A 430 -1.89 34.34 -25.00
N GLN A 431 -1.63 33.34 -24.14
CA GLN A 431 -1.01 32.08 -24.54
C GLN A 431 -1.97 31.09 -25.22
N GLY A 432 -3.26 31.40 -25.34
CA GLY A 432 -4.27 30.51 -25.92
C GLY A 432 -4.61 29.29 -25.05
N LYS A 433 -4.25 29.31 -23.75
CA LYS A 433 -4.46 28.19 -22.82
C LYS A 433 -5.71 28.35 -21.95
N LEU A 434 -6.36 29.52 -21.99
CA LEU A 434 -7.50 29.82 -21.13
C LEU A 434 -8.79 29.18 -21.62
N VAL A 435 -9.51 28.58 -20.68
CA VAL A 435 -10.86 28.04 -20.82
C VAL A 435 -11.77 28.78 -19.84
N GLU A 436 -12.87 29.35 -20.34
CA GLU A 436 -13.88 30.01 -19.51
C GLU A 436 -15.03 29.04 -19.18
N VAL A 437 -15.36 28.92 -17.89
CA VAL A 437 -16.49 28.11 -17.41
C VAL A 437 -17.47 28.99 -16.65
N ASN A 438 -18.74 28.95 -17.05
CA ASN A 438 -19.80 29.58 -16.28
C ASN A 438 -20.10 28.73 -15.06
N ALA A 439 -19.65 29.18 -13.89
CA ALA A 439 -19.86 28.51 -12.61
C ALA A 439 -21.07 29.06 -11.82
N HIS A 440 -21.88 29.93 -12.44
CA HIS A 440 -23.21 30.32 -11.97
C HIS A 440 -24.30 29.38 -12.55
N THR A 441 -24.10 28.08 -12.40
CA THR A 441 -25.06 27.05 -12.80
C THR A 441 -24.96 25.85 -11.88
N GLU A 442 -25.76 24.82 -12.15
CA GLU A 442 -25.77 23.57 -11.38
C GLU A 442 -24.43 22.83 -11.49
N MET A 443 -24.05 22.15 -10.41
CA MET A 443 -22.73 21.50 -10.29
C MET A 443 -22.41 20.57 -11.46
N HIS A 444 -23.37 19.75 -11.92
CA HIS A 444 -23.16 18.82 -13.02
C HIS A 444 -22.89 19.52 -14.36
N LYS A 445 -23.56 20.65 -14.63
CA LYS A 445 -23.34 21.46 -15.84
C LYS A 445 -21.97 22.13 -15.85
N VAL A 446 -21.45 22.51 -14.68
CA VAL A 446 -20.06 23.00 -14.55
C VAL A 446 -19.08 21.87 -14.90
N THR A 447 -19.33 20.66 -14.38
CA THR A 447 -18.50 19.48 -14.68
C THR A 447 -18.50 19.16 -16.18
N GLU A 448 -19.67 19.20 -16.84
CA GLU A 448 -19.79 19.00 -18.29
C GLU A 448 -19.04 20.06 -19.10
N GLN A 449 -19.09 21.33 -18.70
CA GLN A 449 -18.32 22.39 -19.36
C GLN A 449 -16.80 22.14 -19.25
N ILE A 450 -16.34 21.72 -18.07
CA ILE A 450 -14.92 21.37 -17.86
C ILE A 450 -14.55 20.17 -18.74
N ARG A 451 -15.38 19.11 -18.74
CA ARG A 451 -15.19 17.93 -19.59
C ARG A 451 -15.06 18.27 -21.06
N LYS A 452 -15.97 19.10 -21.57
CA LYS A 452 -15.96 19.54 -22.97
C LYS A 452 -14.68 20.31 -23.31
N SER A 453 -14.20 21.12 -22.38
CA SER A 453 -13.07 22.02 -22.62
C SER A 453 -11.72 21.31 -22.49
N LEU A 454 -11.61 20.37 -21.56
CA LEU A 454 -10.45 19.50 -21.49
C LEU A 454 -10.52 18.44 -22.61
N GLY A 455 -11.71 18.03 -23.03
CA GLY A 455 -11.95 16.95 -23.98
C GLY A 455 -12.19 15.63 -23.26
N SER A 456 -12.99 14.76 -23.89
CA SER A 456 -13.18 13.38 -23.44
C SER A 456 -11.97 12.53 -23.84
N ASP A 457 -11.59 11.62 -22.95
CA ASP A 457 -10.56 10.62 -23.21
C ASP A 457 -11.14 9.37 -23.87
#